data_AF-A0A833ZW37-F1
#
_entry.id   AF-A0A833ZW37-F1
#
_cell.length_a   1.000
_cell.length_b   1.000
_cell.length_c   1.000
_cell.angle_alpha   90.00
_cell.angle_beta   90.00
_cell.angle_gamma   90.00
#
_symmetry.space_group_name_H-M   'P 1'
#
loop_
_entity.id
_entity.type
_entity.pdbx_description
1 polymer ?
#
loop_
_entity_poly.entity_id
_entity_poly.type
_entity_poly.pdbx_seq_one_letter_code
_entity_poly.pdbx_strand_id
1 'polypeptide(L)' 'MKLLENSSFEAINSQLTVETGDAHIIGRIESYSCKMAGDDKHMFKQFCQEGQPHVLEALSPPQTSGLSPSR' A
#
# COMPACT_ATOMS: atom_id res chain seq x y z
N MET A 1 -7.62 -2.99 -1.72
CA MET A 1 -6.66 -1.91 -1.43
C MET A 1 -7.32 -0.66 -0.83
N LYS A 2 -6.63 0.11 0.02
CA LYS A 2 -7.01 1.45 0.53
C LYS A 2 -5.92 2.45 0.17
N LEU A 3 -6.28 3.55 -0.51
CA LEU A 3 -5.36 4.66 -0.79
C LEU A 3 -4.95 5.35 0.52
N LEU A 4 -3.66 5.62 0.65
CA LEU A 4 -3.09 6.34 1.79
C LEU A 4 -2.61 7.70 1.29
N GLU A 5 -3.20 8.77 1.84
CA GLU A 5 -2.81 10.13 1.53
C GLU A 5 -1.45 10.46 2.17
N ASN A 6 -0.56 11.07 1.39
CA ASN A 6 0.75 11.49 1.84
C ASN A 6 1.15 12.76 1.09
N SER A 7 1.29 13.87 1.80
CA SER A 7 1.62 15.18 1.22
C SER A 7 3.01 15.20 0.56
N SER A 8 3.95 14.39 1.03
CA SER A 8 5.26 14.25 0.37
C SER A 8 5.11 13.63 -1.01
N PHE A 9 4.19 12.67 -1.19
CA PHE A 9 3.94 12.07 -2.50
C PHE A 9 3.26 13.06 -3.44
N GLU A 10 2.37 13.91 -2.93
CA GLU A 10 1.77 14.99 -3.72
C GLU A 10 2.83 15.97 -4.24
N ALA A 11 3.76 16.40 -3.37
CA ALA A 11 4.87 17.29 -3.74
C ALA A 11 5.86 16.65 -4.74
N ILE A 12 6.05 15.33 -4.68
CA ILE A 12 6.87 14.60 -5.65
C ILE A 12 6.11 14.45 -6.98
N ASN A 13 4.82 14.11 -6.93
CA ASN A 13 3.98 13.91 -8.11
C ASN A 13 3.85 15.18 -8.96
N SER A 14 3.86 16.36 -8.34
CA SER A 14 3.86 17.63 -9.08
C SER A 14 5.15 17.89 -9.88
N GLN A 15 6.25 17.22 -9.51
CA GLN A 15 7.56 17.35 -10.17
C GLN A 15 7.90 16.18 -11.10
N LEU A 16 7.19 15.05 -10.99
CA LEU A 16 7.42 13.85 -11.81
C LEU A 16 6.81 13.95 -13.23
N THR A 17 6.41 15.13 -13.65
CA THR A 17 6.00 15.39 -15.04
C THR A 17 7.10 16.18 -15.73
N VAL A 18 7.70 15.57 -16.76
CA VAL A 18 8.75 16.21 -17.57
C VAL A 18 8.24 16.34 -18.99
N GLU A 19 8.22 17.56 -19.49
CA GLU A 19 7.86 17.88 -20.87
C GLU A 19 9.10 18.37 -21.61
N THR A 20 9.41 17.79 -22.76
CA THR A 20 10.55 18.20 -23.58
C THR A 20 10.17 18.09 -25.06
N GLY A 21 9.89 19.23 -25.68
CA GLY A 21 9.40 19.29 -27.06
C GLY A 21 8.08 18.53 -27.20
N ASP A 22 8.08 17.50 -28.04
CA ASP A 22 6.89 16.70 -28.36
C ASP A 22 6.77 15.44 -27.47
N ALA A 23 7.72 15.26 -26.53
CA ALA A 23 7.77 14.11 -25.64
C ALA A 23 7.38 14.50 -24.21
N HIS A 24 6.61 13.63 -23.57
CA HIS A 24 6.13 13.80 -22.20
C HIS A 24 6.43 12.54 -21.39
N ILE A 25 7.07 12.70 -20.23
CA ILE A 25 7.22 11.67 -19.22
C ILE A 25 6.29 12.01 -18.07
N ILE A 26 5.37 11.10 -17.76
CA ILE A 26 4.40 11.26 -16.68
C ILE A 26 4.67 10.18 -15.64
N GLY A 27 5.15 10.60 -14.47
CA GLY A 27 5.33 9.74 -13.31
C GLY A 27 4.33 10.05 -12.21
N ARG A 28 3.91 9.01 -11.48
CA ARG A 28 3.04 9.16 -10.30
C ARG A 28 3.37 8.08 -9.28
N ILE A 29 3.51 8.49 -8.04
CA ILE A 29 3.74 7.66 -6.86
C ILE A 29 2.48 7.70 -6.00
N GLU A 30 2.00 6.53 -5.61
CA GLU A 30 0.83 6.37 -4.74
C GLU A 30 1.11 5.29 -3.70
N SER A 31 0.59 5.50 -2.49
CA SER A 31 0.67 4.51 -1.42
C SER A 31 -0.67 3.82 -1.25
N TYR A 32 -0.66 2.49 -1.25
CA TYR A 32 -1.83 1.67 -1.00
C TYR A 32 -1.53 0.66 0.11
N SER A 33 -2.49 0.49 1.02
CA SER A 33 -2.49 -0.66 1.94
C SER A 33 -3.38 -1.77 1.41
N CYS A 34 -2.90 -3.01 1.48
CA CYS A 34 -3.70 -4.20 1.20
C CYS A 34 -4.77 -4.37 2.28
N LYS A 35 -6.01 -4.65 1.89
CA LYS A 35 -7.05 -5.02 2.86
C LYS A 35 -6.88 -6.49 3.19
N MET A 36 -6.84 -6.88 4.46
CA MET A 36 -6.80 -8.31 4.83
C MET A 36 -8.21 -8.91 4.90
N ALA A 37 -9.04 -8.64 3.89
CA ALA A 37 -10.43 -9.08 3.81
C ALA A 37 -10.85 -9.36 2.37
N GLY A 38 -11.89 -10.17 2.19
CA GLY A 38 -12.46 -10.48 0.87
C GLY A 38 -11.42 -11.07 -0.10
N ASP A 39 -11.49 -10.62 -1.34
CA ASP A 39 -10.64 -11.11 -2.44
C ASP A 39 -9.15 -10.82 -2.22
N ASP A 40 -8.81 -9.67 -1.62
CA ASP A 40 -7.42 -9.32 -1.27
C ASP A 40 -6.82 -10.36 -0.30
N LYS A 41 -7.62 -10.90 0.64
CA LYS A 41 -7.20 -11.97 1.56
C LYS A 41 -7.02 -13.32 0.84
N HIS A 42 -7.88 -13.63 -0.13
CA HIS A 42 -7.76 -14.86 -0.92
C HIS A 42 -6.50 -14.81 -1.78
N MET A 43 -6.27 -13.70 -2.50
CA MET A 43 -5.07 -13.48 -3.29
C MET A 43 -3.81 -13.53 -2.44
N PHE A 44 -3.80 -12.86 -1.27
CA PHE A 44 -2.67 -12.92 -0.35
C PHE A 44 -2.34 -14.37 0.05
N LYS A 45 -3.34 -15.19 0.39
CA LYS A 45 -3.11 -16.60 0.74
C LYS A 45 -2.57 -17.41 -0.43
N GLN A 46 -3.09 -17.20 -1.63
CA GLN A 46 -2.63 -17.89 -2.84
C GLN A 46 -1.16 -17.56 -3.14
N PHE A 47 -0.80 -16.27 -3.16
CA PHE A 47 0.57 -15.84 -3.42
C PHE A 47 1.55 -16.24 -2.31
N CYS A 48 1.11 -16.23 -1.04
CA CYS A 48 1.96 -16.67 0.08
C CYS A 48 2.10 -18.19 0.19
N GLN A 49 1.16 -18.99 -0.33
CA GLN A 49 1.32 -20.45 -0.35
C GLN A 49 2.37 -20.91 -1.37
N GLU A 50 2.67 -20.09 -2.38
CA GLU A 50 3.70 -20.35 -3.38
C GLU A 50 5.11 -19.88 -2.96
N GLY A 51 5.26 -19.22 -1.80
CA GLY A 51 6.55 -18.70 -1.29
C GLY A 51 6.80 -18.96 0.20
N GLN A 52 8.05 -18.92 0.65
CA GLN A 52 8.40 -19.16 2.06
C GLN A 52 7.73 -18.11 2.98
N PRO A 53 7.09 -18.53 4.09
CA PRO A 53 6.18 -17.70 4.90
C PRO A 53 6.84 -16.54 5.68
N HIS A 54 8.15 -16.33 5.54
CA HIS A 54 8.93 -15.41 6.37
C HIS A 54 9.31 -14.10 5.66
N VAL A 55 8.90 -13.90 4.40
CA VAL A 55 9.37 -12.74 3.59
C VAL A 55 8.36 -11.59 3.54
N LEU A 56 7.08 -11.85 3.84
CA LEU A 56 6.03 -10.84 3.74
C LEU A 56 5.48 -10.50 5.13
N GLU A 57 6.21 -9.65 5.85
CA GLU A 57 5.70 -9.05 7.09
C GLU A 57 4.64 -7.99 6.74
N ALA A 58 3.41 -8.22 7.19
CA ALA A 58 2.35 -7.23 7.03
C ALA A 58 2.68 -6.01 7.90
N LEU A 59 2.96 -4.86 7.28
CA LEU A 59 3.16 -3.55 7.93
C LEU A 59 1.84 -2.99 8.50
N SER A 60 1.10 -3.84 9.22
CA SER A 60 -0.11 -3.43 9.92
C SER A 60 0.30 -2.47 11.04
N PRO A 61 -0.51 -1.45 11.36
CA PRO A 61 -0.28 -0.61 12.54
C PRO A 61 -0.09 -1.51 13.78
N PRO A 62 0.81 -1.15 14.71
CA PRO A 62 1.05 -1.93 15.91
C PRO A 62 -0.29 -2.21 16.59
N GLN A 63 -0.60 -3.49 16.76
CA GLN A 63 -1.75 -3.94 17.54
C GLN A 63 -1.46 -3.57 18.99
N THR A 64 -1.76 -2.33 19.38
CA THR A 64 -1.94 -2.05 20.80
C THR A 64 -3.08 -2.96 21.22
N SER A 65 -2.80 -3.83 22.19
CA SER A 65 -3.79 -4.73 22.78
C SER A 65 -4.89 -3.88 23.40
N GLY A 66 -5.91 -3.57 22.58
CA GLY A 66 -7.14 -2.94 23.02
C GLY A 66 -7.83 -3.88 23.98
N LEU A 67 -7.63 -3.66 25.28
CA LEU A 67 -8.47 -4.22 26.33
C LEU A 67 -9.92 -3.83 25.99
N SER A 68 -10.71 -4.81 25.56
CA SER A 68 -12.15 -4.62 25.42
C SER A 68 -12.72 -4.35 26.82
N PRO A 69 -13.55 -3.32 27.04
CA PRO A 69 -14.23 -3.19 28.32
C PRO A 69 -15.24 -4.33 28.42
N SER A 70 -15.01 -5.23 29.36
CA SER A 70 -15.99 -6.23 29.79
C SER A 70 -17.24 -5.51 30.30
N ARG A 71 -18.36 -5.73 29.64
CA ARG A 71 -19.70 -5.41 30.16
C ARG A 71 -20.19 -6.57 31.02
#